data_AF-A0A9C9NJL1-F1
#
_entry.id   AF-A0A9C9NJL1-F1
#
_cell.length_a   1.000
_cell.length_b   1.000
_cell.length_c   1.000
_cell.angle_alpha   90.00
_cell.angle_beta   90.00
_cell.angle_gamma   90.00
#
_symmetry.space_group_name_H-M   'P 1'
#
loop_
_entity.id
_entity.type
_entity.pdbx_description
1 polymer ?
#
loop_
_entity_poly.entity_id
_entity_poly.type
_entity_poly.pdbx_seq_one_letter_code
_entity_poly.pdbx_strand_id
1 'polypeptide(L)'
;MENREPPHRQQLDHAAQLKGDEDVVWHALDPAAALEQAAARSEGLSAAEAAVRLGQFGPNALPEPSRRGPLARLLAQFNNLLI
;
A
#
# COMPACT_ATOMS: atom_id res chain seq x y z
N MET A 1 34.44 21.40 14.06
CA MET A 1 33.75 20.95 12.84
C MET A 1 32.37 20.50 13.28
N GLU A 2 31.41 21.41 13.11
CA GLU A 2 30.03 21.31 13.56
C GLU A 2 29.25 20.45 12.54
N ASN A 3 28.92 19.21 12.89
CA ASN A 3 28.01 18.38 12.09
C ASN A 3 26.63 18.46 12.72
N ARG A 4 25.80 19.38 12.23
CA ARG A 4 24.36 19.42 12.53
C ARG A 4 23.64 18.47 11.58
N GLU A 5 23.36 17.26 12.07
CA GLU A 5 22.37 16.35 11.50
C GLU A 5 20.98 17.03 11.59
N PRO A 6 20.14 17.00 10.54
CA PRO A 6 18.80 17.59 10.59
C PRO A 6 17.84 16.77 11.46
N PRO A 7 16.88 17.39 12.16
CA PRO A 7 15.92 16.67 12.99
C PRO A 7 14.97 15.85 12.11
N HIS A 8 15.00 14.52 12.28
CA HIS A 8 14.06 13.61 11.67
C HIS A 8 12.63 14.01 12.08
N ARG A 9 11.84 14.36 11.06
CA ARG A 9 10.41 14.67 11.16
C ARG A 9 9.70 13.61 11.99
N GLN A 10 8.93 14.07 12.96
CA GLN A 10 7.91 13.31 13.68
C GLN A 10 7.13 12.44 12.69
N GLN A 11 7.31 11.12 12.82
CA GLN A 11 6.54 10.13 12.08
C GLN A 11 5.17 10.05 12.75
N LEU A 12 4.22 10.77 12.14
CA LEU A 12 2.81 10.74 12.48
C LEU A 12 2.30 9.30 12.41
N ASP A 13 1.73 8.85 13.53
CA ASP A 13 0.54 8.02 13.61
C ASP A 13 0.57 6.69 12.84
N HIS A 14 1.20 5.69 13.47
CA HIS A 14 0.67 4.37 13.90
C HIS A 14 -0.60 3.74 13.26
N ALA A 15 -1.05 4.14 12.07
CA ALA A 15 -2.27 3.64 11.45
C ALA A 15 -1.98 2.40 10.60
N ALA A 16 -2.46 1.26 11.13
CA ALA A 16 -2.58 -0.05 10.49
C ALA A 16 -1.29 -0.88 10.41
N GLN A 17 -1.04 -1.58 11.53
CA GLN A 17 -0.22 -2.78 11.63
C GLN A 17 -0.65 -3.83 10.57
N LEU A 18 -0.09 -3.77 9.36
CA LEU A 18 -0.14 -4.87 8.39
C LEU A 18 0.84 -5.94 8.88
N LYS A 19 0.35 -6.83 9.74
CA LYS A 19 1.07 -8.02 10.16
C LYS A 19 1.09 -8.99 8.98
N GLY A 20 2.18 -9.08 8.23
CA GLY A 20 2.28 -10.03 7.13
C GLY A 20 3.71 -10.23 6.65
N ASP A 21 4.28 -11.39 7.03
CA ASP A 21 5.53 -12.00 6.57
C ASP A 21 6.81 -11.16 6.66
N GLU A 22 7.95 -11.82 6.88
CA GLU A 22 9.25 -11.15 6.83
C GLU A 22 9.38 -10.37 5.52
N ASP A 23 9.91 -9.14 5.56
CA ASP A 23 10.07 -8.27 4.38
C ASP A 23 10.97 -8.97 3.35
N VAL A 24 10.36 -9.77 2.48
CA VAL A 24 11.07 -10.41 1.38
C VAL A 24 11.59 -9.29 0.49
N VAL A 25 12.91 -9.18 0.42
CA VAL A 25 13.60 -8.18 -0.40
C VAL A 25 13.57 -8.63 -1.86
N TRP A 26 12.40 -8.56 -2.48
CA TRP A 26 12.12 -9.11 -3.82
C TRP A 26 13.13 -8.68 -4.89
N HIS A 27 13.60 -7.43 -4.81
CA HIS A 27 14.54 -6.86 -5.79
C HIS A 27 15.97 -7.40 -5.68
N ALA A 28 16.30 -8.09 -4.58
CA ALA A 28 17.61 -8.70 -4.35
C ALA A 28 17.63 -10.20 -4.67
N LEU A 29 16.48 -10.80 -4.99
CA LEU A 29 16.37 -12.22 -5.32
C LEU A 29 16.84 -12.50 -6.76
N ASP A 30 17.47 -13.66 -6.94
CA ASP A 30 17.64 -14.23 -8.27
C ASP A 30 16.27 -14.54 -8.91
N PRO A 31 16.12 -14.44 -10.24
CA PRO A 31 14.84 -14.69 -10.90
C PRO A 31 14.21 -16.07 -10.58
N ALA A 32 15.02 -17.12 -10.44
CA ALA A 32 14.50 -18.46 -10.11
C ALA A 32 13.93 -18.49 -8.68
N ALA A 33 14.64 -17.88 -7.73
CA ALA A 33 14.20 -17.77 -6.34
C ALA A 33 12.94 -16.89 -6.22
N ALA A 34 12.85 -15.80 -7.00
CA ALA A 34 11.66 -14.97 -7.04
C ALA A 34 10.42 -15.71 -7.58
N LEU A 35 10.59 -16.55 -8.61
CA LEU A 35 9.51 -17.39 -9.14
C LEU A 35 9.06 -18.45 -8.14
N GLU A 36 9.98 -19.13 -7.47
CA GLU A 36 9.65 -20.10 -6.42
C GLU A 36 8.91 -19.41 -5.26
N GLN A 37 9.43 -18.29 -4.77
CA GLN A 37 8.81 -17.54 -3.68
C GLN A 37 7.42 -17.00 -4.05
N ALA A 38 7.21 -16.60 -5.32
CA ALA A 38 5.91 -16.17 -5.83
C ALA A 38 4.99 -17.33 -6.25
N ALA A 39 5.44 -18.58 -6.06
CA ALA A 39 4.81 -19.81 -6.55
C ALA A 39 4.36 -19.69 -8.02
N ALA A 40 5.21 -19.11 -8.86
CA ALA A 40 4.95 -18.81 -10.27
C ALA A 40 5.92 -19.57 -11.18
N ARG A 41 5.65 -19.52 -12.49
CA ARG A 41 6.47 -20.16 -13.53
C ARG A 41 6.99 -19.12 -14.49
N SER A 42 8.07 -19.44 -15.20
CA SER A 42 8.66 -18.59 -16.24
C SER A 42 7.68 -18.27 -17.37
N GLU A 43 6.75 -19.17 -17.67
CA GLU A 43 5.71 -18.98 -18.69
C GLU A 43 4.53 -18.15 -18.18
N GLY A 44 4.53 -17.78 -16.89
CA GLY A 44 3.45 -17.07 -16.21
C GLY A 44 2.46 -17.99 -15.51
N LEU A 45 1.30 -17.43 -15.18
CA LEU A 45 0.21 -18.14 -14.51
C LEU A 45 -0.82 -18.64 -15.51
N SER A 46 -1.40 -19.81 -15.25
CA SER A 46 -2.60 -20.24 -15.97
C SER A 46 -3.80 -19.35 -15.61
N ALA A 47 -4.80 -19.32 -16.49
CA ALA A 47 -6.03 -18.56 -16.24
C ALA A 47 -6.76 -19.03 -14.95
N ALA A 48 -6.70 -20.33 -14.64
CA ALA A 48 -7.30 -20.88 -13.43
C ALA A 48 -6.57 -20.39 -12.17
N GLU A 49 -5.23 -20.43 -12.15
CA GLU A 49 -4.42 -19.92 -11.04
C GLU A 49 -4.61 -18.41 -10.85
N ALA A 50 -4.66 -17.65 -11.95
CA ALA A 50 -4.90 -16.22 -11.93
C ALA A 50 -6.28 -15.89 -11.32
N ALA A 51 -7.33 -16.64 -11.68
CA ALA A 51 -8.67 -16.46 -11.12
C ALA A 51 -8.72 -16.76 -9.61
N VAL A 52 -8.05 -17.83 -9.17
CA VAL A 52 -7.93 -18.16 -7.74
C VAL A 52 -7.23 -17.04 -6.99
N ARG A 53 -6.10 -16.54 -7.50
CA ARG A 53 -5.35 -15.43 -6.88
C ARG A 53 -6.16 -14.14 -6.86
N LEU A 54 -6.88 -13.82 -7.93
CA LEU A 54 -7.76 -12.65 -7.97
C LEU A 54 -8.85 -12.73 -6.88
N GLY A 55 -9.42 -13.92 -6.66
CA GLY A 55 -10.38 -14.13 -5.57
C GLY A 55 -9.77 -14.00 -4.18
N GLN A 56 -8.50 -14.40 -4.01
CA GLN A 56 -7.80 -14.36 -2.72
C GLN A 56 -7.31 -12.96 -2.34
N PHE A 57 -6.66 -12.26 -3.28
CA PHE A 57 -6.00 -10.98 -3.02
C PHE A 57 -6.86 -9.77 -3.41
N GLY A 58 -7.89 -9.98 -4.22
CA GLY A 58 -8.68 -8.91 -4.81
C GLY A 58 -7.97 -8.23 -5.99
N PRO A 59 -8.62 -7.23 -6.59
CA PRO A 59 -8.01 -6.45 -7.67
C PRO A 59 -6.82 -5.65 -7.14
N ASN A 60 -5.73 -5.58 -7.92
CA ASN A 60 -4.61 -4.69 -7.65
C ASN A 60 -4.98 -3.23 -7.99
N ALA A 61 -5.94 -2.68 -7.26
CA ALA A 61 -6.46 -1.35 -7.42
C ALA A 61 -6.63 -0.71 -6.05
N LEU A 62 -6.20 0.54 -5.93
CA LEU A 62 -6.42 1.31 -4.71
C LEU A 62 -7.91 1.59 -4.53
N PRO A 63 -8.44 1.55 -3.30
CA PRO A 63 -9.82 1.89 -3.05
C PRO A 63 -10.08 3.34 -3.47
N GLU A 64 -11.21 3.58 -4.12
CA GLU A 64 -11.57 4.93 -4.52
C GLU A 64 -11.77 5.80 -3.27
N PRO A 65 -11.17 6.99 -3.21
CA PRO A 65 -11.36 7.87 -2.07
C PRO A 65 -12.84 8.24 -1.95
N SER A 66 -13.38 8.16 -0.73
CA SER A 66 -14.76 8.52 -0.46
C SER A 66 -15.00 9.98 -0.87
N ARG A 67 -15.77 10.18 -1.94
CA ARG A 67 -16.10 11.52 -2.42
C ARG A 67 -17.03 12.19 -1.42
N ARG A 68 -16.56 13.25 -0.75
CA ARG A 68 -17.43 14.16 -0.01
C ARG A 68 -18.39 14.82 -0.99
N GLY A 69 -19.67 14.49 -0.88
CA GLY A 69 -20.73 15.08 -1.70
C GLY A 69 -20.81 16.61 -1.53
N PRO A 70 -21.47 17.31 -2.46
CA PRO A 70 -21.53 18.78 -2.46
C PRO A 70 -22.08 19.36 -1.14
N LEU A 71 -23.07 18.70 -0.53
CA LEU A 71 -23.62 19.10 0.78
C LEU A 71 -22.60 18.95 1.91
N ALA A 72 -21.82 17.87 1.93
CA ALA A 72 -20.77 17.66 2.92
C ALA A 72 -19.63 18.69 2.77
N ARG A 73 -19.32 19.12 1.53
CA ARG A 73 -18.37 20.22 1.28
C ARG A 73 -18.89 21.56 1.76
N LEU A 74 -20.19 21.84 1.57
CA LEU A 74 -20.83 23.07 2.03
C LEU A 74 -20.83 23.16 3.57
N LEU A 75 -21.25 22.10 4.26
CA LEU A 75 -21.24 22.04 5.72
C LEU A 75 -19.83 22.19 6.31
N ALA A 76 -18.81 21.63 5.64
CA ALA A 76 -17.42 21.79 6.08
C ALA A 76 -16.92 23.25 6.05
N GLN A 77 -17.49 24.13 5.22
CA GLN A 77 -17.14 25.56 5.20
C GLN A 77 -17.62 26.28 6.48
N PHE A 78 -18.76 25.87 7.03
CA PHE A 78 -19.32 26.47 8.25
C PHE A 78 -18.65 25.95 9.53
N ASN A 79 -17.84 24.88 9.46
CA ASN A 79 -17.07 24.38 10.59
C ASN A 79 -15.80 25.20 10.90
N ASN A 80 -15.39 26.12 10.02
CA ASN A 80 -14.25 27.01 10.24
C ASN A 80 -14.70 28.40 10.73
N LEU A 81 -15.53 28.45 11.77
CA LEU A 81 -15.87 29.69 12.47
C LEU A 81 -14.90 29.88 13.66
N LEU A 82 -13.71 30.43 13.40
CA LEU A 82 -12.94 31.36 14.25
C LEU A 82 -11.50 31.50 13.68
N ILE A 83 -11.25 32.57 12.94
CA ILE A 83 -9.99 33.34 13.08
C ILE A 83 -10.38 34.58 13.87
#